data_AF-A0AAU6HZT3-F1
#
_entry.id   AF-A0AAU6HZT3-F1
#
_cell.length_a   1.000
_cell.length_b   1.000
_cell.length_c   1.000
_cell.angle_alpha   90.00
_cell.angle_beta   90.00
_cell.angle_gamma   90.00
#
_symmetry.space_group_name_H-M   'P 1'
#
loop_
_entity.id
_entity.type
_entity.pdbx_description
1 polymer ?
#
loop_
_entity_poly.entity_id
_entity_poly.type
_entity_poly.pdbx_seq_one_letter_code
_entity_poly.pdbx_strand_id
1 'polypeptide(L)'
;MLAPLTSPKATRDPRIGPLARHARSVPVPFTRPFRPHPGFKGAPQDTEAERLLHLFHDRFAGLGHELIRCQLELPGEPHPLAVDLLDLTTHRLIVGRGTAERSAIHEAIGELLDLSGLFLGAFAKTLLLPQLPDPDLDPLLKSLGITITWPTPAGFRDSRGRTA
;
A
#
# COMPACT_ATOMS: atom_id res chain seq x y z
N MET A 1 -5.02 -38.20 10.95
CA MET A 1 -5.78 -37.65 9.81
C MET A 1 -5.90 -36.16 10.06
N LEU A 2 -5.04 -35.34 9.44
CA LEU A 2 -5.05 -33.88 9.64
C LEU A 2 -6.23 -33.28 8.88
N ALA A 3 -7.09 -32.54 9.58
CA ALA A 3 -8.20 -31.82 8.97
C ALA A 3 -7.64 -30.78 7.97
N PRO A 4 -8.26 -30.62 6.78
CA PRO A 4 -7.87 -29.55 5.88
C PRO A 4 -8.13 -28.21 6.55
N LEU A 5 -7.11 -27.35 6.59
CA LEU A 5 -7.26 -25.95 6.95
C LEU A 5 -8.24 -25.33 5.95
N THR A 6 -9.49 -25.14 6.37
CA THR A 6 -10.45 -24.36 5.62
C THR A 6 -9.94 -22.92 5.59
N SER A 7 -9.35 -22.51 4.48
CA SER A 7 -9.05 -21.11 4.21
C SER A 7 -10.32 -20.30 4.47
N PRO A 8 -10.24 -19.17 5.20
CA PRO A 8 -11.41 -18.34 5.43
C PRO A 8 -12.01 -17.98 4.07
N LYS A 9 -13.34 -18.16 3.94
CA LYS A 9 -14.11 -17.75 2.77
C LYS A 9 -13.77 -16.28 2.50
N ALA A 10 -12.89 -16.00 1.55
CA ALA A 10 -12.50 -14.63 1.26
C ALA A 10 -13.74 -13.87 0.81
N THR A 11 -14.18 -12.95 1.66
CA THR A 11 -15.29 -12.08 1.35
C THR A 11 -14.82 -11.14 0.25
N ARG A 12 -15.45 -11.21 -0.92
CA ARG A 12 -15.22 -10.24 -1.99
C ARG A 12 -15.66 -8.88 -1.46
N ASP A 13 -14.76 -7.89 -1.42
CA ASP A 13 -15.22 -6.51 -1.29
C ASP A 13 -15.83 -6.10 -2.65
N PRO A 14 -17.15 -5.84 -2.73
CA PRO A 14 -17.82 -5.53 -3.99
C PRO A 14 -17.33 -4.23 -4.64
N ARG A 15 -16.60 -3.39 -3.90
CA ARG A 15 -16.03 -2.13 -4.41
C ARG A 15 -14.65 -2.33 -5.05
N ILE A 16 -13.94 -3.39 -4.67
CA ILE A 16 -12.62 -3.71 -5.23
C ILE A 16 -12.72 -4.70 -6.38
N GLY A 17 -13.58 -5.72 -6.26
CA GLY A 17 -13.69 -6.78 -7.26
C GLY A 17 -13.85 -6.29 -8.71
N PRO A 18 -14.66 -5.24 -9.00
CA PRO A 18 -14.78 -4.67 -10.34
C PRO A 18 -13.54 -3.92 -10.83
N LEU A 19 -12.70 -3.45 -9.91
CA LEU A 19 -11.53 -2.62 -10.21
C LEU A 19 -10.27 -3.48 -10.44
N ALA A 20 -10.15 -4.61 -9.73
CA ALA A 20 -9.00 -5.51 -9.80
C ALA A 20 -9.11 -6.47 -11.02
N ARG A 21 -8.59 -6.06 -12.18
CA ARG A 21 -8.65 -6.90 -13.40
C ARG A 21 -7.90 -8.21 -13.20
N HIS A 22 -8.54 -9.30 -13.63
CA HIS A 22 -7.95 -10.64 -13.64
C HIS A 22 -7.36 -11.06 -12.29
N ALA A 23 -7.71 -10.38 -11.20
CA ALA A 23 -7.14 -10.59 -9.89
C ALA A 23 -8.25 -10.82 -8.88
N ARG A 24 -8.09 -11.84 -8.04
CA ARG A 24 -8.98 -12.01 -6.90
C ARG A 24 -8.43 -11.21 -5.73
N SER A 25 -9.20 -10.21 -5.28
CA SER A 25 -8.88 -9.48 -4.06
C SER A 25 -9.35 -10.26 -2.83
N VAL A 26 -8.45 -10.45 -1.88
CA VAL A 26 -8.68 -11.07 -0.59
C VAL A 26 -8.39 -10.02 0.49
N PRO A 27 -9.41 -9.50 1.20
CA PRO A 27 -9.18 -8.64 2.35
C PRO A 27 -8.37 -9.38 3.41
N VAL A 28 -7.48 -8.65 4.06
CA VAL A 28 -6.61 -9.17 5.10
C VAL A 28 -6.71 -8.28 6.35
N PRO A 29 -6.67 -8.86 7.55
CA PRO A 29 -6.66 -8.06 8.78
C PRO A 29 -5.46 -7.11 8.81
N PHE A 30 -5.68 -5.95 9.41
CA PHE A 30 -4.62 -4.98 9.69
C PHE A 30 -3.81 -5.40 10.93
N THR A 31 -3.25 -6.61 10.90
CA THR A 31 -2.41 -7.20 11.98
C THR A 31 -0.95 -7.24 11.56
N ARG A 32 -0.02 -7.04 12.51
CA ARG A 32 1.43 -7.07 12.24
C ARG A 32 2.03 -8.48 12.21
N PRO A 33 3.06 -8.72 11.38
CA PRO A 33 3.46 -7.95 10.20
C PRO A 33 2.65 -8.38 8.96
N PHE A 34 2.24 -7.42 8.14
CA PHE A 34 1.41 -7.69 6.95
C PHE A 34 2.17 -8.16 5.70
N ARG A 35 3.46 -7.82 5.53
CA ARG A 35 4.27 -8.23 4.36
C ARG A 35 5.25 -9.39 4.63
N PRO A 36 4.84 -10.60 5.06
CA PRO A 36 5.75 -11.74 4.93
C PRO A 36 5.76 -12.20 3.46
N HIS A 37 6.62 -11.63 2.63
CA HIS A 37 6.96 -12.23 1.33
C HIS A 37 8.09 -13.27 1.53
N PRO A 38 8.29 -14.21 0.58
CA PRO A 38 9.46 -15.07 0.61
C PRO A 38 10.74 -14.24 0.71
N GLY A 39 11.57 -14.50 1.73
CA GLY A 39 12.77 -13.71 2.01
C GLY A 39 12.59 -12.48 2.90
N PHE A 40 11.39 -12.21 3.42
CA PHE A 40 11.17 -11.24 4.50
C PHE A 40 12.03 -11.64 5.72
N LYS A 41 13.05 -10.85 6.03
CA LYS A 41 13.95 -11.08 7.18
C LYS A 41 13.58 -10.21 8.39
N GLY A 42 12.49 -9.44 8.30
CA GLY A 42 12.15 -8.43 9.31
C GLY A 42 13.24 -7.36 9.39
N ALA A 43 13.71 -6.87 8.23
CA ALA A 43 14.73 -5.82 8.23
C ALA A 43 14.19 -4.57 8.95
N PRO A 44 15.06 -3.70 9.50
CA PRO A 44 14.63 -2.48 10.16
C PRO A 44 13.72 -1.60 9.27
N GLN A 45 14.00 -1.57 7.97
CA GLN A 45 13.21 -0.84 6.97
C GLN A 45 11.78 -1.42 6.82
N ASP A 46 11.62 -2.74 6.93
CA ASP A 46 10.30 -3.38 6.88
C ASP A 46 9.49 -3.07 8.14
N THR A 47 10.15 -3.09 9.29
CA THR A 47 9.54 -2.74 10.59
C THR A 47 9.08 -1.28 10.60
N GLU A 48 9.90 -0.37 10.06
CA GLU A 48 9.56 1.04 9.97
C GLU A 48 8.44 1.30 8.95
N ALA A 49 8.46 0.62 7.80
CA ALA A 49 7.36 0.69 6.83
C ALA A 49 6.03 0.26 7.48
N GLU A 50 6.04 -0.85 8.22
CA GLU A 50 4.85 -1.35 8.89
C GLU A 50 4.38 -0.39 10.00
N ARG A 51 5.29 0.16 10.80
CA ARG A 51 4.98 1.18 11.80
C ARG A 51 4.31 2.39 11.16
N LEU A 52 4.84 2.86 10.04
CA LEU A 52 4.34 4.03 9.33
C LEU A 52 2.96 3.79 8.73
N LEU A 53 2.73 2.62 8.12
CA LEU A 53 1.41 2.22 7.61
C LEU A 53 0.37 2.17 8.74
N HIS A 54 0.73 1.72 9.94
CA HIS A 54 -0.16 1.74 11.10
C HIS A 54 -0.52 3.15 11.55
N LEU A 55 0.47 4.03 11.69
CA LEU A 55 0.20 5.42 12.05
C LEU A 55 -0.71 6.10 11.04
N PHE A 56 -0.51 5.83 9.75
CA PHE A 56 -1.38 6.31 8.70
C PHE A 56 -2.80 5.75 8.87
N HIS A 57 -2.95 4.43 8.93
CA HIS A 57 -4.22 3.77 9.11
C HIS A 57 -4.99 4.32 10.32
N ASP A 58 -4.40 4.33 11.51
CA ASP A 58 -5.07 4.72 12.75
C ASP A 58 -5.53 6.18 12.70
N ARG A 59 -4.70 7.06 12.11
CA ARG A 59 -5.03 8.48 11.93
C ARG A 59 -6.26 8.66 11.05
N PHE A 60 -6.25 8.05 9.86
CA PHE A 60 -7.31 8.27 8.87
C PHE A 60 -8.58 7.49 9.20
N ALA A 61 -8.47 6.29 9.77
CA ALA A 61 -9.60 5.56 10.33
C ALA A 61 -10.28 6.37 11.44
N GLY A 62 -9.50 7.01 12.32
CA GLY A 62 -10.02 7.94 13.33
C GLY A 62 -10.69 9.20 12.75
N LEU A 63 -10.40 9.55 11.49
CA LEU A 63 -11.08 10.60 10.72
C LEU A 63 -12.28 10.07 9.91
N GLY A 64 -12.63 8.79 10.04
CA GLY A 64 -13.74 8.17 9.33
C GLY A 64 -13.41 7.68 7.92
N HIS A 65 -12.14 7.62 7.54
CA HIS A 65 -11.74 7.00 6.28
C HIS A 65 -11.88 5.49 6.37
N GLU A 66 -12.21 4.88 5.25
CA GLU A 66 -12.24 3.44 5.09
C GLU A 66 -10.95 2.98 4.41
N LEU A 67 -10.01 2.51 5.24
CA LEU A 67 -8.76 1.96 4.79
C LEU A 67 -8.80 0.44 4.86
N ILE A 68 -8.34 -0.21 3.79
CA ILE A 68 -8.27 -1.66 3.75
C ILE A 68 -6.91 -2.14 3.23
N ARG A 69 -6.52 -3.30 3.71
CA ARG A 69 -5.44 -4.11 3.15
C ARG A 69 -6.04 -5.25 2.35
N CYS A 70 -5.38 -5.62 1.26
CA CYS A 70 -5.76 -6.81 0.54
C CYS A 70 -4.56 -7.49 -0.12
N GLN A 71 -4.77 -8.72 -0.54
CA GLN A 71 -3.90 -9.45 -1.43
C GLN A 71 -4.60 -9.64 -2.77
N LEU A 72 -3.84 -9.53 -3.86
CA LEU A 72 -4.29 -9.81 -5.21
C LEU A 72 -3.72 -11.16 -5.66
N GLU A 73 -4.59 -12.15 -5.84
CA GLU A 73 -4.22 -13.42 -6.44
C GLU A 73 -4.36 -13.32 -7.96
N LEU A 74 -3.24 -13.49 -8.67
CA LEU A 74 -3.18 -13.44 -10.14
C LEU A 74 -3.07 -14.86 -10.73
N PRO A 75 -3.80 -15.17 -11.82
CA PRO A 75 -3.67 -16.44 -12.52
C PRO A 75 -2.24 -16.65 -13.01
N GLY A 76 -1.65 -17.79 -12.64
CA GLY A 76 -0.29 -18.15 -13.05
C GLY A 76 0.82 -17.61 -12.15
N GLU A 77 0.50 -16.69 -11.23
CA GLU A 77 1.47 -16.20 -10.25
C GLU A 77 1.50 -17.10 -9.01
N PRO A 78 2.69 -17.56 -8.58
CA PRO A 78 2.80 -18.48 -7.44
C PRO A 78 2.55 -17.82 -6.09
N HIS A 79 2.65 -16.49 -6.01
CA HIS A 79 2.46 -15.73 -4.77
C HIS A 79 1.49 -14.57 -5.01
N PRO A 80 0.58 -14.30 -4.06
CA PRO A 80 -0.29 -13.14 -4.17
C PRO A 80 0.51 -11.84 -4.02
N LEU A 81 0.10 -10.80 -4.74
CA LEU A 81 0.64 -9.46 -4.57
C LEU A 81 0.00 -8.80 -3.35
N ALA A 82 0.81 -8.32 -2.43
CA ALA A 82 0.32 -7.58 -1.27
C ALA A 82 0.02 -6.13 -1.67
N VAL A 83 -1.15 -5.63 -1.26
CA VAL A 83 -1.51 -4.21 -1.36
C VAL A 83 -1.45 -3.61 0.02
N ASP A 84 -0.52 -2.69 0.21
CA ASP A 84 -0.20 -2.08 1.51
C ASP A 84 -1.37 -1.39 2.18
N LEU A 85 -2.06 -0.53 1.42
CA LEU A 85 -3.23 0.21 1.85
C LEU A 85 -4.00 0.71 0.62
N LEU A 86 -5.32 0.56 0.67
CA LEU A 86 -6.27 1.27 -0.17
C LEU A 86 -7.12 2.16 0.72
N ASP A 87 -7.16 3.45 0.41
CA ASP A 87 -8.14 4.37 0.99
C ASP A 87 -9.32 4.45 0.02
N LEU A 88 -10.43 3.82 0.39
CA LEU A 88 -11.65 3.81 -0.42
C LEU A 88 -12.42 5.13 -0.34
N THR A 89 -12.20 5.92 0.72
CA THR A 89 -12.86 7.21 0.92
C THR A 89 -12.28 8.26 -0.03
N THR A 90 -10.95 8.27 -0.20
CA THR A 90 -10.27 9.25 -1.07
C THR A 90 -9.70 8.67 -2.34
N HIS A 91 -9.99 7.40 -2.64
CA HIS A 91 -9.53 6.66 -3.80
C HIS A 91 -8.00 6.72 -3.97
N ARG A 92 -7.26 6.32 -2.92
CA ARG A 92 -5.78 6.25 -2.96
C ARG A 92 -5.27 4.83 -2.87
N LEU A 93 -4.27 4.54 -3.70
CA LEU A 93 -3.41 3.37 -3.62
C LEU A 93 -2.12 3.79 -2.94
N ILE A 94 -1.85 3.23 -1.78
CA ILE A 94 -0.76 3.65 -0.91
C ILE A 94 0.24 2.51 -0.81
N VAL A 95 1.49 2.80 -1.14
CA VAL A 95 2.65 1.93 -0.90
C VAL A 95 3.56 2.60 0.11
N GLY A 96 3.89 1.89 1.19
CA GLY A 96 4.76 2.34 2.27
C GLY A 96 6.18 1.82 2.11
N ARG A 97 7.15 2.66 2.46
CA ARG A 97 8.56 2.26 2.65
C ARG A 97 9.09 2.87 3.94
N GLY A 98 9.96 2.14 4.63
CA GLY A 98 10.58 2.58 5.89
C GLY A 98 11.84 3.42 5.72
N THR A 99 12.21 3.74 4.48
CA THR A 99 13.35 4.60 4.14
C THR A 99 12.99 5.45 2.92
N ALA A 100 13.64 6.61 2.78
CA ALA A 100 13.54 7.48 1.60
C ALA A 100 14.74 7.29 0.64
N GLU A 101 15.46 6.16 0.75
CA GLU A 101 16.53 5.80 -0.17
C GLU A 101 16.00 5.59 -1.60
N ARG A 102 16.80 6.02 -2.59
CA ARG A 102 16.45 5.93 -4.02
C ARG A 102 16.05 4.52 -4.46
N SER A 103 16.77 3.50 -4.00
CA SER A 103 16.49 2.09 -4.32
C SER A 103 15.09 1.67 -3.87
N ALA A 104 14.73 1.97 -2.62
CA ALA A 104 13.42 1.68 -2.06
C ALA A 104 12.30 2.45 -2.79
N ILE A 105 12.57 3.69 -3.21
CA ILE A 105 11.62 4.50 -3.99
C ILE A 105 11.42 3.91 -5.38
N HIS A 106 12.49 3.50 -6.08
CA HIS A 106 12.37 2.87 -7.39
C HIS A 106 11.58 1.56 -7.34
N GLU A 107 11.81 0.75 -6.31
CA GLU A 107 11.01 -0.45 -6.06
C GLU A 107 9.53 -0.10 -5.84
N ALA A 108 9.24 0.89 -5.00
CA ALA A 108 7.88 1.34 -4.74
C ALA A 108 7.20 1.95 -5.98
N ILE A 109 7.95 2.60 -6.87
CA ILE A 109 7.44 3.06 -8.17
C ILE A 109 6.96 1.87 -9.01
N GLY A 110 7.78 0.82 -9.11
CA GLY A 110 7.40 -0.40 -9.84
C GLY A 110 6.12 -1.01 -9.29
N GLU A 111 6.04 -1.17 -7.97
CA GLU A 111 4.87 -1.70 -7.28
C GLU A 111 3.62 -0.82 -7.50
N LEU A 112 3.75 0.51 -7.38
CA LEU A 112 2.64 1.43 -7.60
C LEU A 112 2.13 1.41 -9.04
N LEU A 113 3.01 1.29 -10.03
CA LEU A 113 2.61 1.24 -11.44
C LEU A 113 1.93 -0.09 -11.77
N ASP A 114 2.46 -1.21 -11.26
CA ASP A 114 1.88 -2.54 -11.45
C ASP A 114 0.48 -2.63 -10.82
N LEU A 115 0.37 -2.32 -9.53
CA LEU A 115 -0.90 -2.29 -8.81
C LEU A 115 -1.89 -1.29 -9.45
N SER A 116 -1.42 -0.11 -9.87
CA SER A 116 -2.28 0.86 -10.58
C SER A 116 -2.81 0.29 -11.90
N GLY A 117 -2.04 -0.51 -12.63
CA GLY A 117 -2.50 -1.20 -13.84
C GLY A 117 -3.58 -2.23 -13.53
N LEU A 118 -3.37 -3.05 -12.47
CA LEU A 118 -4.34 -4.04 -12.01
C LEU A 118 -5.66 -3.39 -11.56
N PHE A 119 -5.59 -2.20 -10.96
CA PHE A 119 -6.77 -1.40 -10.57
C PHE A 119 -7.28 -0.43 -11.65
N LEU A 120 -6.81 -0.53 -12.90
CA LEU A 120 -7.23 0.33 -14.02
C LEU A 120 -7.09 1.84 -13.80
N GLY A 121 -6.10 2.23 -13.01
CA GLY A 121 -5.89 3.64 -12.67
C GLY A 121 -7.03 4.24 -11.82
N ALA A 122 -7.89 3.41 -11.22
CA ALA A 122 -9.02 3.86 -10.41
C ALA A 122 -8.58 4.58 -9.12
N PHE A 123 -7.32 4.40 -8.70
CA PHE A 123 -6.77 4.98 -7.48
C PHE A 123 -5.60 5.91 -7.78
N ALA A 124 -5.56 7.04 -7.08
CA ALA A 124 -4.43 7.94 -7.08
C ALA A 124 -3.23 7.30 -6.35
N LYS A 125 -2.08 7.26 -7.01
CA LYS A 125 -0.85 6.68 -6.47
C LYS A 125 -0.26 7.55 -5.36
N THR A 126 0.01 6.92 -4.22
CA THR A 126 0.57 7.56 -3.03
C THR A 126 1.75 6.74 -2.51
N LEU A 127 2.90 7.39 -2.34
CA LEU A 127 4.09 6.83 -1.73
C LEU A 127 4.23 7.37 -0.31
N LEU A 128 4.13 6.50 0.68
CA LEU A 128 4.23 6.83 2.10
C LEU A 128 5.66 6.56 2.60
N LEU A 129 6.35 7.62 3.02
CA LEU A 129 7.76 7.61 3.44
C LEU A 129 7.93 8.21 4.85
N PRO A 130 8.99 7.83 5.60
CA PRO A 130 9.24 8.41 6.93
C PRO A 130 9.59 9.90 6.85
N GLN A 131 10.12 10.36 5.71
CA GLN A 131 10.50 11.73 5.45
C GLN A 131 10.47 12.02 3.94
N LEU A 132 10.63 13.29 3.56
CA LEU A 132 10.75 13.68 2.15
C LEU A 132 12.02 13.08 1.54
N PRO A 133 11.98 12.55 0.30
CA PRO A 133 13.17 12.07 -0.39
C PRO A 133 14.04 13.22 -0.91
N ASP A 134 15.15 12.87 -1.55
CA ASP A 134 15.98 13.85 -2.26
C ASP A 134 15.13 14.62 -3.29
N PRO A 135 15.19 15.97 -3.32
CA PRO A 135 14.44 16.79 -4.28
C PRO A 135 14.66 16.44 -5.75
N ASP A 136 15.77 15.78 -6.11
CA ASP A 136 16.00 15.34 -7.50
C ASP A 136 14.98 14.28 -7.98
N LEU A 137 14.34 13.56 -7.05
CA LEU A 137 13.32 12.55 -7.36
C LEU A 137 11.92 13.15 -7.58
N ASP A 138 11.69 14.41 -7.19
CA ASP A 138 10.39 15.07 -7.34
C ASP A 138 9.89 15.11 -8.79
N PRO A 139 10.70 15.49 -9.80
CA PRO A 139 10.26 15.49 -11.20
C PRO A 139 9.82 14.10 -11.69
N LEU A 140 10.54 13.05 -11.29
CA LEU A 140 10.20 11.66 -11.62
C LEU A 140 8.87 11.25 -10.99
N LEU A 141 8.71 11.48 -9.68
CA LEU A 141 7.49 11.10 -8.98
C LEU A 141 6.28 11.89 -9.49
N LYS A 142 6.45 13.17 -9.81
CA LYS A 142 5.41 14.01 -10.41
C LYS A 142 5.03 13.56 -11.82
N SER A 143 6.00 13.22 -12.68
CA SER A 143 5.71 12.77 -14.05
C SER A 143 4.90 11.47 -14.08
N LEU A 144 5.07 10.63 -13.06
CA LEU A 144 4.30 9.39 -12.87
C LEU A 144 2.97 9.60 -12.13
N GLY A 145 2.67 10.83 -11.69
CA GLY A 145 1.46 11.15 -10.93
C GLY A 145 1.44 10.56 -9.52
N ILE A 146 2.61 10.34 -8.92
CA ILE A 146 2.77 9.79 -7.56
C ILE A 146 2.80 10.95 -6.55
N THR A 147 1.96 10.86 -5.53
CA THR A 147 1.97 11.80 -4.39
C THR A 147 2.85 11.25 -3.29
N ILE A 148 3.76 12.05 -2.76
CA ILE A 148 4.56 11.66 -1.59
C ILE A 148 3.78 12.07 -0.36
N THR A 149 3.66 11.18 0.63
CA THR A 149 3.07 11.48 1.94
C THR A 149 4.04 11.09 3.03
N TRP A 150 4.20 11.95 4.05
CA TRP A 150 5.11 11.71 5.17
C TRP A 150 4.53 12.25 6.49
N PRO A 151 4.96 11.70 7.64
CA PRO A 151 4.49 12.15 8.93
C PRO A 151 5.11 13.50 9.29
N THR A 152 4.35 14.26 10.08
CA THR A 152 4.71 15.55 10.67
C THR A 152 4.18 15.59 12.11
N PRO A 153 4.60 16.55 12.95
CA PRO A 153 4.04 16.69 14.30
C PRO A 153 2.51 16.88 14.32
N ALA A 154 1.91 17.39 13.24
CA ALA A 154 0.48 17.68 13.13
C ALA A 154 -0.33 16.55 12.45
N GLY A 155 0.28 15.44 12.05
CA GLY A 155 -0.35 14.39 11.26
C GLY A 155 0.45 14.06 10.00
N PHE A 156 -0.20 13.96 8.85
CA PHE A 156 0.48 13.68 7.58
C PHE A 156 0.43 14.88 6.63
N ARG A 157 1.49 15.04 5.83
CA ARG A 157 1.56 16.05 4.77
C ARG A 157 1.80 15.37 3.44
N ASP A 158 1.14 15.88 2.39
CA ASP A 158 1.35 15.45 1.02
C ASP A 158 2.23 16.43 0.21
N SER A 159 2.89 15.94 -0.85
CA SER A 159 3.75 16.75 -1.72
C SER A 159 2.99 17.76 -2.59
N ARG A 160 1.66 17.78 -2.51
CA ARG A 160 0.79 18.76 -3.16
C ARG A 160 0.36 19.88 -2.21
N GLY A 161 0.90 19.89 -0.98
CA GLY A 161 0.64 20.92 0.02
C GLY A 161 -0.70 20.76 0.74
N ARG A 162 -1.39 19.62 0.59
CA ARG A 162 -2.60 19.33 1.33
C ARG A 162 -2.21 18.64 2.64
N THR A 163 -2.76 19.14 3.74
CA THR A 163 -2.85 18.35 4.97
C THR A 163 -3.74 17.17 4.68
N ALA A 164 -3.21 15.97 4.92
CA ALA A 164 -3.97 14.74 4.88
C ALA A 164 -4.29 14.37 6.33
#